data_AF-A0A3A2ZB45-F1
#
_entry.id   AF-A0A3A2ZB45-F1
#
_cell.length_a   1.000
_cell.length_b   1.000
_cell.length_c   1.000
_cell.angle_alpha   90.00
_cell.angle_beta   90.00
_cell.angle_gamma   90.00
#
_symmetry.space_group_name_H-M   'P 1'
#
loop_
_entity.id
_entity.type
_entity.pdbx_description
1 polymer ?
#
loop_
_entity_poly.entity_id
_entity_poly.type
_entity_poly.pdbx_seq_one_letter_code
_entity_poly.pdbx_strand_id
1 'polypeptide(L)'
;MDNSDPFLQVQADVLSTLQSSRPLFSSYLRIRSLAKSPTNPELQQARSELETTLGELRADLDDLIESVRAIEADPYRYGLEIEEVSRRRKLVDDVGAEIEQMRGELKKAVSNIE
;
A
#
# COMPACT_ATOMS: atom_id res chain seq x y z
N MET A 1 -29.22 -2.97 9.60
CA MET A 1 -28.28 -1.90 9.99
C MET A 1 -26.93 -2.54 9.92
N ASP A 2 -26.22 -2.37 8.81
CA ASP A 2 -24.87 -2.91 8.68
C ASP A 2 -23.97 -2.06 9.58
N ASN A 3 -23.80 -2.52 10.83
CA ASN A 3 -22.71 -2.14 11.73
C ASN A 3 -21.41 -2.75 11.18
N SER A 4 -21.07 -2.45 9.93
CA SER A 4 -19.80 -2.84 9.34
C SER A 4 -18.73 -1.99 9.99
N ASP A 5 -17.79 -2.62 10.68
CA ASP A 5 -16.65 -1.94 11.27
C ASP A 5 -15.93 -1.10 10.19
N PRO A 6 -15.83 0.23 10.37
CA PRO A 6 -15.18 1.11 9.39
C PRO A 6 -13.75 0.67 9.06
N PHE A 7 -13.04 0.06 10.03
CA PHE A 7 -11.72 -0.51 9.80
C PHE A 7 -11.76 -1.63 8.77
N LEU A 8 -12.73 -2.55 8.86
CA LEU A 8 -12.83 -3.69 7.95
C LEU A 8 -13.16 -3.25 6.52
N GLN A 9 -13.92 -2.16 6.37
CA GLN A 9 -14.22 -1.58 5.06
C GLN A 9 -12.95 -1.00 4.43
N VAL A 10 -12.25 -0.11 5.13
CA VAL A 10 -11.01 0.50 4.62
C VAL A 10 -9.92 -0.57 4.41
N GLN A 11 -9.85 -1.58 5.28
CA GLN A 11 -8.98 -2.75 5.08
C GLN A 11 -9.27 -3.45 3.75
N ALA A 12 -10.55 -3.70 3.42
CA ALA A 12 -10.92 -4.34 2.16
C ALA A 12 -10.52 -3.49 0.96
N ASP A 13 -10.72 -2.18 1.04
CA ASP A 13 -10.35 -1.23 -0.01
C ASP A 13 -8.83 -1.18 -0.20
N VAL A 14 -8.05 -1.07 0.88
CA VAL A 14 -6.58 -1.12 0.88
C VAL A 14 -6.07 -2.43 0.27
N LEU A 15 -6.63 -3.57 0.66
CA LEU A 15 -6.23 -4.87 0.11
C LEU A 15 -6.58 -5.00 -1.38
N SER A 16 -7.71 -4.46 -1.82
CA SER A 16 -8.13 -4.44 -3.22
C SER A 16 -7.20 -3.57 -4.07
N THR A 17 -6.86 -2.38 -3.58
CA THR A 17 -5.93 -1.46 -4.24
C THR A 17 -4.52 -2.06 -4.28
N LEU A 18 -4.06 -2.69 -3.19
CA LEU A 18 -2.78 -3.41 -3.16
C LEU A 18 -2.76 -4.58 -4.16
N GLN A 19 -3.84 -5.35 -4.26
CA GLN A 19 -3.94 -6.42 -5.26
C GLN A 19 -3.86 -5.87 -6.69
N SER A 20 -4.41 -4.69 -6.93
CA SER A 20 -4.39 -3.99 -8.22
C SER A 20 -3.03 -3.36 -8.53
N SER A 21 -2.24 -2.98 -7.53
CA SER A 21 -0.90 -2.41 -7.73
C SER A 21 0.15 -3.45 -8.13
N ARG A 22 -0.01 -4.72 -7.72
CA ARG A 22 0.90 -5.83 -8.08
C ARG A 22 1.07 -6.05 -9.59
N PRO A 23 0.01 -6.13 -10.41
CA PRO A 23 0.17 -6.22 -11.87
C PRO A 23 0.73 -4.93 -12.49
N LEU A 24 0.42 -3.75 -11.96
CA LEU A 24 1.02 -2.48 -12.39
C LEU A 24 2.54 -2.50 -12.16
N PHE A 25 2.99 -2.92 -10.97
CA PHE A 25 4.41 -3.08 -10.65
C PHE A 25 5.09 -4.12 -11.54
N SER A 26 4.46 -5.27 -11.75
CA SER A 26 4.98 -6.28 -12.67
C SER A 26 5.12 -5.76 -14.10
N SER A 27 4.17 -4.93 -14.55
CA SER A 27 4.22 -4.30 -15.86
C SER A 27 5.34 -3.28 -15.97
N TYR A 28 5.49 -2.42 -14.96
CA TYR A 28 6.60 -1.47 -14.85
C TYR A 28 7.96 -2.18 -14.93
N LEU A 29 8.17 -3.25 -14.15
CA LEU A 29 9.42 -4.01 -14.17
C LEU A 29 9.72 -4.62 -15.54
N ARG A 30 8.69 -5.14 -16.22
CA ARG A 30 8.81 -5.69 -17.57
C ARG A 30 9.19 -4.61 -18.58
N ILE A 31 8.48 -3.48 -18.60
CA ILE A 31 8.76 -2.35 -19.51
C ILE A 31 10.18 -1.84 -19.24
N ARG A 32 10.59 -1.71 -17.98
CA ARG A 32 11.96 -1.32 -17.60
C ARG A 32 13.01 -2.28 -18.16
N SER A 33 12.75 -3.60 -18.11
CA SER A 33 13.69 -4.59 -18.65
C SER A 33 13.83 -4.53 -20.17
N LEU A 34 12.80 -4.04 -20.88
CA LEU A 34 12.77 -3.93 -22.34
C LEU A 34 13.22 -2.54 -22.84
N ALA A 35 12.99 -1.50 -22.05
CA ALA A 35 13.30 -0.13 -22.38
C ALA A 35 14.82 0.09 -22.36
N LYS A 36 15.39 0.42 -23.52
CA LYS A 36 16.82 0.76 -23.67
C LYS A 36 17.16 2.17 -23.18
N SER A 37 16.16 2.98 -22.82
CA SER A 37 16.32 4.35 -22.36
C SER A 37 15.32 4.67 -21.23
N PRO A 38 15.74 5.41 -20.19
CA PRO A 38 14.85 5.94 -19.13
C PRO A 38 13.79 6.91 -19.64
N THR A 39 14.00 7.49 -20.83
CA THR A 39 13.07 8.46 -21.43
C THR A 39 11.95 7.77 -22.23
N ASN A 40 11.82 6.45 -22.13
CA ASN A 40 10.75 5.74 -22.78
C ASN A 40 9.40 6.22 -22.21
N PRO A 41 8.47 6.72 -23.04
CA PRO A 41 7.20 7.26 -22.57
C PRO A 41 6.32 6.22 -21.87
N GLU A 42 6.34 4.96 -22.30
CA GLU A 42 5.62 3.86 -21.64
C GLU A 42 6.19 3.58 -20.25
N LEU A 43 7.52 3.67 -20.09
CA LEU A 43 8.17 3.50 -18.79
C LEU A 43 7.80 4.65 -17.84
N GLN A 44 7.80 5.89 -18.33
CA GLN A 44 7.39 7.06 -17.54
C GLN A 44 5.92 7.00 -17.15
N GLN A 45 5.05 6.58 -18.07
CA GLN A 45 3.62 6.41 -17.81
C GLN A 45 3.37 5.32 -16.76
N ALA A 46 3.94 4.12 -16.95
CA ALA A 46 3.79 3.02 -16.00
C ALA A 46 4.35 3.36 -14.62
N ARG A 47 5.45 4.14 -14.57
CA ARG A 47 6.00 4.66 -13.32
C ARG A 47 5.03 5.64 -12.65
N SER A 48 4.56 6.64 -13.36
CA SER A 48 3.68 7.68 -12.80
C SER A 48 2.38 7.08 -12.29
N GLU A 49 1.78 6.14 -13.02
CA GLU A 49 0.56 5.44 -12.61
C GLU A 49 0.79 4.67 -11.30
N LEU A 50 1.88 3.91 -11.22
CA LEU A 50 2.21 3.17 -10.01
C LEU A 50 2.57 4.09 -8.84
N GLU A 51 3.29 5.18 -9.06
CA GLU A 51 3.62 6.17 -8.01
C GLU A 51 2.35 6.80 -7.44
N THR A 52 1.36 7.12 -8.29
CA THR A 52 0.05 7.63 -7.85
C THR A 52 -0.69 6.58 -7.02
N THR A 53 -0.85 5.35 -7.53
CA THR A 53 -1.57 4.29 -6.82
C THR A 53 -0.91 3.95 -5.48
N LEU A 54 0.43 3.87 -5.42
CA LEU A 54 1.15 3.62 -4.16
C LEU A 54 1.08 4.81 -3.20
N GLY A 55 0.94 6.04 -3.72
CA GLY A 55 0.75 7.24 -2.91
C GLY A 55 -0.62 7.27 -2.23
N GLU A 56 -1.68 6.97 -2.98
CA GLU A 56 -3.05 6.84 -2.46
C GLU A 56 -3.13 5.73 -1.41
N LEU A 57 -2.62 4.54 -1.75
CA LEU A 57 -2.61 3.38 -0.85
C LEU A 57 -1.86 3.66 0.46
N ARG A 58 -0.78 4.45 0.40
CA ARG A 58 -0.04 4.86 1.59
C ARG A 58 -0.84 5.82 2.45
N ALA A 59 -1.56 6.77 1.86
CA ALA A 59 -2.41 7.69 2.62
C ALA A 59 -3.52 6.91 3.37
N ASP A 60 -4.20 6.00 2.68
CA ASP A 60 -5.22 5.14 3.29
C ASP A 60 -4.63 4.26 4.41
N LEU A 61 -3.40 3.75 4.22
CA LEU A 61 -2.71 2.98 5.24
C LEU A 61 -2.31 3.83 6.45
N ASP A 62 -1.85 5.07 6.24
CA ASP A 62 -1.48 5.99 7.33
C ASP A 62 -2.73 6.25 8.22
N ASP A 63 -3.90 6.46 7.62
CA ASP A 63 -5.17 6.60 8.34
C ASP A 63 -5.55 5.32 9.13
N LEU A 64 -5.33 4.13 8.54
CA LEU A 64 -5.52 2.85 9.24
C LEU A 64 -4.57 2.69 10.43
N ILE A 65 -3.30 3.09 10.30
CA ILE A 65 -2.33 3.05 11.38
C ILE A 65 -2.77 3.95 12.53
N GLU A 66 -3.25 5.16 12.24
CA GLU A 66 -3.79 6.06 13.26
C GLU A 66 -5.01 5.47 13.97
N SER A 67 -5.91 4.82 13.21
CA SER A 67 -7.06 4.09 13.76
C SER A 67 -6.63 2.96 14.70
N VAL A 68 -5.64 2.15 14.30
CA VAL A 68 -5.10 1.06 15.15
C VAL A 68 -4.47 1.61 16.42
N ARG A 69 -3.71 2.70 16.34
CA ARG A 69 -3.11 3.34 17.53
C ARG A 69 -4.16 3.88 18.50
N ALA A 70 -5.25 4.43 17.98
CA ALA A 70 -6.35 4.92 18.81
C ALA A 70 -7.05 3.79 19.57
N ILE A 71 -7.29 2.64 18.93
CA ILE A 71 -7.89 1.47 19.58
C ILE A 71 -6.91 0.75 20.52
N GLU A 72 -5.60 0.76 20.24
CA GLU A 72 -4.58 0.16 21.14
C GLU A 72 -4.56 0.83 22.52
N ALA A 73 -4.89 2.12 22.59
CA ALA A 73 -4.96 2.84 23.86
C ALA A 73 -6.14 2.41 24.75
N ASP A 74 -7.27 2.04 24.15
CA ASP A 74 -8.48 1.60 24.87
C ASP A 74 -9.35 0.63 24.03
N PRO A 75 -8.95 -0.65 23.89
CA PRO A 75 -9.66 -1.62 23.04
C PRO A 75 -11.08 -1.91 23.52
N TYR A 76 -11.26 -1.94 24.85
CA TYR A 76 -12.53 -2.27 25.50
C TYR A 76 -13.61 -1.24 25.22
N ARG A 77 -13.23 0.04 25.05
CA ARG A 77 -14.16 1.11 24.64
C ARG A 77 -14.80 0.88 23.28
N TYR A 78 -14.11 0.14 22.41
CA TYR A 78 -14.59 -0.21 21.08
C TYR A 78 -15.16 -1.63 21.02
N GLY A 79 -15.22 -2.34 22.15
CA GLY A 79 -15.69 -3.73 22.21
C GLY A 79 -14.78 -4.71 21.46
N LEU A 80 -13.51 -4.37 21.28
CA LEU A 80 -12.53 -5.19 20.56
C LEU A 80 -11.71 -6.04 21.52
N GLU A 81 -11.46 -7.27 21.13
CA GLU A 81 -10.51 -8.13 21.82
C GLU A 81 -9.06 -7.74 21.50
N ILE A 82 -8.14 -7.98 22.43
CA ILE A 82 -6.71 -7.69 22.24
C ILE A 82 -6.16 -8.43 21.02
N GLU A 83 -6.64 -9.65 20.76
CA GLU A 83 -6.27 -10.42 19.57
C GLU A 83 -6.66 -9.71 18.27
N GLU A 84 -7.84 -9.08 18.24
CA GLU A 84 -8.30 -8.34 17.08
C GLU A 84 -7.43 -7.11 16.84
N VAL A 85 -7.10 -6.35 17.88
CA VAL A 85 -6.16 -5.22 17.78
C VAL A 85 -4.80 -5.69 17.24
N SER A 86 -4.29 -6.83 17.74
CA SER A 86 -3.04 -7.40 17.25
C SER A 86 -3.10 -7.84 15.78
N ARG A 87 -4.25 -8.36 15.31
CA ARG A 87 -4.46 -8.70 13.90
C ARG A 87 -4.43 -7.44 13.02
N ARG A 88 -5.10 -6.37 13.46
CA ARG A 88 -5.13 -5.08 12.75
C ARG A 88 -3.75 -4.47 12.64
N ARG A 89 -2.97 -4.48 13.74
CA ARG A 89 -1.59 -4.02 13.72
C ARG A 89 -0.73 -4.81 12.75
N LYS A 90 -0.80 -6.13 12.81
CA LYS A 90 -0.03 -6.99 11.90
C LYS A 90 -0.35 -6.71 10.43
N LEU A 91 -1.63 -6.48 10.12
CA LEU A 91 -2.04 -6.17 8.75
C LEU A 91 -1.45 -4.85 8.26
N VAL A 92 -1.52 -3.78 9.05
CA VAL A 92 -0.94 -2.49 8.62
C VAL A 92 0.57 -2.56 8.49
N ASP A 93 1.25 -3.33 9.33
CA ASP A 93 2.69 -3.57 9.24
C ASP A 93 3.06 -4.35 7.96
N ASP A 94 2.35 -5.45 7.67
CA ASP A 94 2.60 -6.30 6.51
C ASP A 94 2.34 -5.53 5.19
N VAL A 95 1.22 -4.77 5.12
CA VAL A 95 0.88 -3.94 3.95
C VAL A 95 1.88 -2.79 3.78
N GLY A 96 2.25 -2.12 4.88
CA GLY A 96 3.24 -1.03 4.83
C GLY A 96 4.60 -1.49 4.33
N ALA A 97 5.04 -2.68 4.75
CA ALA A 97 6.27 -3.28 4.24
C ALA A 97 6.21 -3.55 2.73
N GLU A 98 5.09 -4.06 2.21
CA GLU A 98 4.92 -4.33 0.77
C GLU A 98 4.94 -3.03 -0.05
N ILE A 99 4.26 -1.98 0.41
CA ILE A 99 4.24 -0.66 -0.25
C ILE A 99 5.65 -0.07 -0.30
N GLU A 100 6.35 -0.04 0.83
CA GLU A 100 7.70 0.53 0.89
C GLU A 100 8.72 -0.30 0.10
N GLN A 101 8.52 -1.63 -0.01
CA GLN A 101 9.30 -2.46 -0.93
C GLN A 101 9.09 -2.01 -2.40
N MET A 102 7.84 -1.90 -2.86
CA MET A 102 7.55 -1.47 -4.23
C MET A 102 8.08 -0.06 -4.53
N ARG A 103 7.92 0.88 -3.59
CA ARG A 103 8.47 2.24 -3.72
C ARG A 103 9.99 2.27 -3.70
N GLY A 104 10.61 1.44 -2.88
CA GLY A 104 12.06 1.27 -2.85
C GLY A 104 12.61 0.81 -4.19
N GLU A 105 11.95 -0.16 -4.81
CA GLU A 105 12.31 -0.65 -6.15
C GLU A 105 12.10 0.41 -7.25
N LEU A 106 11.05 1.24 -7.15
CA LEU A 106 10.86 2.38 -8.03
C LEU A 106 12.00 3.40 -7.91
N LYS A 107 12.43 3.72 -6.68
CA LYS A 107 13.54 4.67 -6.44
C LYS A 107 14.88 4.14 -6.92
N LYS A 108 15.23 2.89 -6.61
CA LYS A 108 16.47 2.25 -7.08
C LYS A 108 16.56 2.25 -8.60
N ALA A 109 15.43 2.03 -9.27
CA ALA A 109 15.36 2.06 -10.72
C ALA A 109 15.71 3.43 -11.31
N VAL A 110 15.52 4.53 -10.58
CA VAL A 110 15.94 5.87 -11.01
C VAL A 110 17.44 6.04 -10.81
N SER A 111 17.97 5.62 -9.65
CA SER A 111 19.37 5.79 -9.28
C SER A 111 20.34 4.92 -10.08
N ASN A 112 19.90 3.76 -10.57
CA ASN A 112 20.73 2.88 -11.41
C ASN A 112 20.90 3.39 -12.86
N ILE A 113 20.34 4.56 -13.18
CA ILE A 113 20.35 5.16 -14.51
C ILE A 113 21.14 6.49 -14.54
N GLU A 114 21.72 6.91 -13.41
CA GLU A 114 22.71 8.01 -13.36
C GLU A 114 24.14 7.53 -13.65
#